data_AF-A0A0U5GV29-F1
#
_entry.id   AF-A0A0U5GV29-F1
#
_cell.length_a   1.000
_cell.length_b   1.000
_cell.length_c   1.000
_cell.angle_alpha   90.00
_cell.angle_beta   90.00
_cell.angle_gamma   90.00
#
_symmetry.space_group_name_H-M   'P 1'
#
loop_
_entity.id
_entity.type
_entity.pdbx_description
1 polymer ?
#
loop_
_entity_poly.entity_id
_entity_poly.type
_entity_poly.pdbx_seq_one_letter_code
_entity_poly.pdbx_strand_id
1 'polypeptide(L)'
;MKAVHQVPPGLGARNGCFFAIIYAILHTSSYTDKYLACSPSKYYTDLETNWFGLGIVATAPMSLLVPFSSTTLRKRYYEVFLRIHILSGIVIVYALCKHISRFGTEYTMHLWPVVPLWALDRLPRIARLASCNMRAQSGRLTPSHAQKQSHIQPERRRAPHQDLAIGTSD
;
A
#
# COMPACT_ATOMS: atom_id res chain seq x y z
N MET A 1 -33.82 -3.51 34.51
CA MET A 1 -32.59 -4.27 34.20
C MET A 1 -32.75 -5.00 32.87
N LYS A 2 -32.30 -4.42 31.75
CA LYS A 2 -32.04 -5.16 30.50
C LYS A 2 -30.72 -4.65 29.94
N ALA A 3 -29.75 -5.55 29.89
CA ALA A 3 -28.43 -5.30 29.35
C ALA A 3 -28.56 -5.03 27.84
N VAL A 4 -28.30 -3.78 27.45
CA VAL A 4 -28.02 -3.44 26.06
C VAL A 4 -26.73 -4.14 25.68
N HIS A 5 -26.85 -5.12 24.80
CA HIS A 5 -25.76 -5.89 24.22
C HIS A 5 -24.85 -4.91 23.46
N GLN A 6 -23.79 -4.44 24.12
CA GLN A 6 -22.75 -3.61 23.52
C GLN A 6 -21.99 -4.47 22.50
N VAL A 7 -22.36 -4.38 21.22
CA VAL A 7 -21.55 -4.94 20.13
C VAL A 7 -20.22 -4.18 20.12
N PRO A 8 -19.07 -4.85 20.27
CA PRO A 8 -17.79 -4.15 20.36
C PRO A 8 -17.53 -3.33 19.09
N PRO A 9 -17.25 -2.01 19.21
CA PRO A 9 -16.93 -1.16 18.07
C PRO A 9 -15.52 -1.52 17.55
N GLY A 10 -15.43 -2.51 16.68
CA GLY A 10 -14.14 -2.92 16.12
C GLY A 10 -14.17 -4.04 15.07
N LEU A 11 -15.28 -4.76 14.91
CA LEU A 11 -15.32 -5.98 14.09
C LEU A 11 -15.92 -5.79 12.68
N GLY A 12 -16.51 -4.63 12.36
CA GLY A 12 -17.21 -4.43 11.08
C GLY A 12 -16.35 -3.99 9.90
N ALA A 13 -15.25 -3.27 10.14
CA ALA A 13 -14.55 -2.54 9.06
C ALA A 13 -13.56 -3.39 8.25
N ARG A 14 -13.16 -4.58 8.72
CA ARG A 14 -12.14 -5.43 8.07
C ARG A 14 -12.72 -6.54 7.20
N ASN A 15 -14.04 -6.76 7.22
CA ASN A 15 -14.64 -7.94 6.60
C ASN A 15 -14.91 -7.75 5.10
N GLY A 16 -15.05 -6.52 4.62
CA GLY A 16 -15.39 -6.24 3.23
C GLY A 16 -14.39 -6.80 2.21
N CYS A 17 -13.09 -6.72 2.51
CA CYS A 17 -12.06 -7.27 1.63
C CYS A 17 -12.10 -8.80 1.54
N PHE A 18 -12.40 -9.47 2.66
CA PHE A 18 -12.53 -10.92 2.69
C PHE A 18 -13.76 -11.37 1.90
N PHE A 19 -14.90 -10.70 2.08
CA PHE A 19 -16.10 -10.98 1.30
C PHE A 19 -15.87 -10.75 -0.20
N ALA A 20 -15.14 -9.71 -0.58
CA ALA A 20 -14.80 -9.44 -1.97
C ALA A 20 -13.96 -10.55 -2.61
N ILE A 21 -12.98 -11.11 -1.88
CA ILE A 21 -12.19 -12.24 -2.39
C ILE A 21 -13.04 -13.50 -2.51
N ILE A 22 -13.80 -13.85 -1.48
CA ILE A 22 -14.65 -15.04 -1.51
C ILE A 22 -15.62 -14.93 -2.68
N TYR A 23 -16.24 -13.76 -2.86
CA TYR A 23 -17.11 -13.48 -3.99
C TYR A 23 -16.38 -13.63 -5.34
N ALA A 24 -15.17 -13.08 -5.48
CA ALA A 24 -14.39 -13.19 -6.70
C ALA A 24 -14.04 -14.65 -7.04
N ILE A 25 -13.62 -15.45 -6.05
CA ILE A 25 -13.30 -16.87 -6.23
C ILE A 25 -14.57 -17.64 -6.65
N LEU A 26 -15.67 -17.47 -5.93
CA LEU A 26 -16.94 -18.12 -6.26
C LEU A 26 -17.41 -17.72 -7.65
N HIS A 27 -17.30 -16.46 -8.01
CA HIS A 27 -17.66 -15.97 -9.34
C HIS A 27 -16.82 -16.64 -10.44
N THR A 28 -15.50 -16.71 -10.27
CA THR A 28 -14.63 -17.38 -11.25
C THR A 28 -14.92 -18.87 -11.35
N SER A 29 -15.09 -19.57 -10.22
CA SER A 29 -15.37 -21.02 -10.20
C SER A 29 -16.73 -21.34 -10.83
N SER A 30 -17.80 -20.65 -10.43
CA SER A 30 -19.15 -20.90 -10.95
C SER A 30 -19.26 -20.65 -12.45
N TYR A 31 -18.56 -19.65 -12.99
CA TYR A 31 -18.52 -19.43 -14.44
C TYR A 31 -17.73 -20.52 -15.16
N THR A 32 -16.60 -20.96 -14.58
CA THR A 32 -15.80 -22.05 -15.14
C THR A 32 -16.60 -23.35 -15.21
N ASP A 33 -17.27 -23.73 -14.12
CA ASP A 33 -18.07 -24.95 -14.05
C ASP A 33 -19.25 -24.92 -15.03
N LYS A 34 -19.97 -23.79 -15.11
CA LYS A 34 -21.09 -23.62 -16.04
C LYS A 34 -20.65 -23.78 -17.49
N TYR A 35 -19.51 -23.19 -17.86
CA TYR A 35 -18.98 -23.28 -19.22
C TYR A 35 -18.49 -24.70 -19.55
N LEU A 36 -17.82 -25.36 -18.60
CA LEU A 36 -17.34 -26.73 -18.79
C LEU A 36 -18.50 -27.72 -18.90
N ALA A 37 -19.59 -27.52 -18.14
CA ALA A 37 -20.77 -28.38 -18.18
C ALA A 37 -21.65 -28.16 -19.43
N CYS A 38 -21.87 -26.91 -19.85
CA CYS A 38 -22.79 -26.62 -20.95
C CYS A 38 -22.13 -26.57 -22.33
N SER A 39 -20.86 -26.19 -22.43
CA SER A 39 -20.18 -26.02 -23.73
C SER A 39 -18.65 -26.10 -23.60
N PRO A 40 -18.07 -27.30 -23.37
CA PRO A 40 -16.63 -27.46 -23.16
C PRO A 40 -15.77 -26.98 -24.33
N SER A 41 -16.27 -27.08 -25.57
CA SER A 41 -15.55 -26.56 -26.75
C SER A 41 -15.49 -25.02 -26.78
N LYS A 42 -16.55 -24.34 -26.34
CA LYS A 42 -16.58 -22.87 -26.23
C LYS A 42 -15.71 -22.35 -25.11
N TYR A 43 -15.47 -23.15 -24.06
CA TYR A 43 -14.61 -22.74 -22.94
C TYR A 43 -13.18 -22.41 -23.40
N TYR A 44 -12.56 -23.29 -24.21
CA TYR A 44 -11.21 -23.05 -24.71
C TYR A 44 -11.16 -21.89 -25.71
N THR A 45 -12.17 -21.73 -26.56
CA THR A 45 -12.26 -20.58 -27.48
C THR A 45 -12.45 -19.27 -26.72
N ASP A 46 -13.28 -19.25 -25.69
CA ASP A 46 -13.57 -18.06 -24.91
C ASP A 46 -12.40 -17.72 -23.96
N LEU A 47 -11.62 -18.69 -23.49
CA LEU A 47 -10.39 -18.47 -22.72
C LEU A 47 -9.35 -17.62 -23.47
N GLU A 48 -9.24 -17.79 -24.79
CA GLU A 48 -8.34 -16.98 -25.63
C GLU A 48 -8.85 -15.55 -25.82
N THR A 49 -10.11 -15.28 -25.47
CA THR A 49 -10.65 -13.94 -25.56
C THR A 49 -10.24 -13.08 -24.38
N ASN A 50 -9.96 -11.81 -24.66
CA ASN A 50 -9.55 -10.85 -23.65
C ASN A 50 -10.57 -10.69 -22.51
N TRP A 51 -11.87 -10.97 -22.71
CA TRP A 51 -12.85 -10.76 -21.63
C TRP A 51 -12.77 -11.89 -20.59
N PHE A 52 -12.70 -13.15 -21.01
CA PHE A 52 -12.77 -14.30 -20.09
C PHE A 52 -11.43 -14.54 -19.40
N GLY A 53 -10.33 -14.52 -20.16
CA GLY A 53 -8.98 -14.70 -19.64
C GLY A 53 -8.58 -13.59 -18.64
N LEU A 54 -8.88 -12.31 -18.95
CA LEU A 54 -8.58 -11.22 -18.03
C LEU A 54 -9.40 -11.27 -16.74
N GLY A 55 -10.59 -11.87 -16.75
CA GLY A 55 -11.37 -12.11 -15.53
C GLY A 55 -10.65 -13.05 -14.57
N ILE A 56 -10.11 -14.16 -15.08
CA ILE A 56 -9.33 -15.13 -14.28
C ILE A 56 -8.02 -14.48 -13.79
N VAL A 57 -7.33 -13.76 -14.68
CA VAL A 57 -6.09 -13.04 -14.33
C VAL A 57 -6.34 -11.96 -13.29
N ALA A 58 -7.51 -11.31 -13.26
CA ALA A 58 -7.87 -10.30 -12.26
C ALA A 58 -8.07 -10.89 -10.85
N THR A 59 -8.51 -12.15 -10.74
CA THR A 59 -8.70 -12.83 -9.45
C THR A 59 -7.38 -13.05 -8.71
N ALA A 60 -6.26 -13.22 -9.43
CA ALA A 60 -4.93 -13.38 -8.83
C ALA A 60 -4.43 -12.15 -8.04
N PRO A 61 -4.32 -10.92 -8.61
CA PRO A 61 -3.94 -9.73 -7.86
C PRO A 61 -4.98 -9.37 -6.79
N MET A 62 -6.27 -9.65 -7.02
CA MET A 62 -7.31 -9.44 -6.00
C MET A 62 -7.08 -10.33 -4.77
N SER A 63 -6.68 -11.58 -4.98
CA SER A 63 -6.35 -12.53 -3.91
C SER A 63 -5.04 -12.19 -3.20
N LEU A 64 -4.04 -11.70 -3.94
CA LEU A 64 -2.74 -11.28 -3.38
C LEU A 64 -2.86 -10.01 -2.51
N LEU A 65 -3.79 -9.10 -2.81
CA LEU A 65 -3.92 -7.84 -2.07
C LEU A 65 -4.19 -8.02 -0.57
N VAL A 66 -4.92 -9.05 -0.15
CA VAL A 66 -5.30 -9.27 1.25
C VAL A 66 -4.14 -9.76 2.13
N PRO A 67 -3.39 -10.84 1.81
CA PRO A 67 -2.24 -11.24 2.61
C PRO A 67 -1.15 -10.15 2.61
N PHE A 68 -0.93 -9.46 1.49
CA PHE A 68 0.01 -8.35 1.43
C PHE A 68 -0.44 -7.14 2.27
N SER A 69 -1.75 -6.99 2.53
CA SER A 69 -2.29 -5.95 3.42
C SER A 69 -2.14 -6.25 4.92
N SER A 70 -1.49 -7.36 5.31
CA SER A 70 -1.26 -7.68 6.71
C SER A 70 -0.46 -6.59 7.44
N THR A 71 -0.93 -6.19 8.63
CA THR A 71 -0.33 -5.13 9.45
C THR A 71 1.15 -5.37 9.75
N THR A 72 1.56 -6.63 9.90
CA THR A 72 2.96 -7.00 10.17
C THR A 72 3.86 -6.73 8.96
N LEU A 73 3.39 -7.05 7.75
CA LEU A 73 4.15 -6.85 6.53
C LEU A 73 4.28 -5.35 6.21
N ARG A 74 3.21 -4.57 6.41
CA ARG A 74 3.22 -3.12 6.19
C ARG A 74 4.22 -2.38 7.09
N LYS A 75 4.47 -2.88 8.30
CA LYS A 75 5.43 -2.28 9.23
C LYS A 75 6.88 -2.55 8.82
N ARG A 76 7.17 -3.72 8.24
CA ARG A 76 8.54 -4.13 7.89
C ARG A 76 8.96 -3.76 6.47
N TYR A 77 8.02 -3.80 5.52
CA TYR A 77 8.26 -3.58 4.10
C TYR A 77 7.25 -2.60 3.49
N TYR A 78 7.14 -1.42 4.10
CA TYR A 78 6.15 -0.42 3.72
C TYR A 78 6.20 -0.06 2.23
N GLU A 79 7.40 0.18 1.69
CA GLU A 79 7.56 0.59 0.28
C GLU A 79 7.22 -0.52 -0.71
N VAL A 80 7.52 -1.78 -0.38
CA VAL A 80 7.21 -2.94 -1.23
C VAL A 80 5.70 -3.17 -1.23
N PHE A 81 5.08 -3.14 -0.04
CA PHE A 81 3.63 -3.21 0.10
C PHE A 81 2.94 -2.12 -0.74
N LEU A 82 3.39 -0.87 -0.62
CA LEU A 82 2.77 0.24 -1.34
C LEU A 82 2.90 0.08 -2.86
N ARG A 83 4.06 -0.34 -3.36
CA ARG A 83 4.28 -0.61 -4.80
C ARG A 83 3.35 -1.70 -5.31
N ILE A 84 3.34 -2.86 -4.65
CA ILE A 84 2.48 -3.99 -5.05
C ILE A 84 1.02 -3.58 -5.00
N HIS A 85 0.59 -2.88 -3.94
CA HIS A 85 -0.80 -2.47 -3.78
C HIS A 85 -1.27 -1.54 -4.91
N ILE A 86 -0.43 -0.58 -5.32
CA ILE A 86 -0.74 0.34 -6.43
C ILE A 86 -0.76 -0.40 -7.77
N LEU A 87 0.26 -1.23 -8.04
CA LEU A 87 0.34 -1.99 -9.29
C LEU A 87 -0.83 -2.97 -9.43
N SER A 88 -1.15 -3.72 -8.36
CA SER A 88 -2.33 -4.60 -8.34
C SER A 88 -3.62 -3.81 -8.55
N GLY A 89 -3.76 -2.61 -7.98
CA GLY A 89 -4.92 -1.75 -8.22
C GLY A 89 -5.08 -1.36 -9.69
N ILE A 90 -4.01 -0.94 -10.36
CA ILE A 90 -4.01 -0.59 -11.80
C ILE A 90 -4.40 -1.81 -12.64
N VAL A 91 -3.79 -2.97 -12.37
CA VAL A 91 -4.07 -4.21 -13.09
C VAL A 91 -5.52 -4.64 -12.92
N ILE A 92 -6.06 -4.59 -11.70
CA ILE A 92 -7.46 -4.96 -11.43
C ILE A 92 -8.42 -4.04 -12.17
N VAL A 93 -8.21 -2.73 -12.12
CA VAL A 93 -9.08 -1.76 -12.82
C VAL A 93 -9.02 -1.99 -14.33
N TYR A 94 -7.84 -2.14 -14.90
CA TYR A 94 -7.67 -2.41 -16.33
C TYR A 94 -8.33 -3.73 -16.75
N ALA A 95 -8.05 -4.81 -16.01
CA ALA A 95 -8.61 -6.13 -16.30
C ALA A 95 -10.13 -6.13 -16.16
N LEU A 96 -10.69 -5.43 -15.16
CA LEU A 96 -12.12 -5.33 -14.96
C LEU A 96 -12.80 -4.55 -16.09
N CYS A 97 -12.23 -3.42 -16.53
CA CYS A 97 -12.72 -2.66 -17.68
C CYS A 97 -12.77 -3.51 -18.96
N LYS A 98 -11.76 -4.34 -19.19
CA LYS A 98 -11.73 -5.25 -20.34
C LYS A 98 -12.67 -6.44 -20.19
N HIS A 99 -12.80 -6.99 -18.97
CA HIS A 99 -13.68 -8.11 -18.65
C HIS A 99 -15.15 -7.74 -18.86
N ILE A 100 -15.57 -6.55 -18.43
CA ILE A 100 -16.96 -6.10 -18.52
C ILE A 100 -17.32 -5.47 -19.87
N SER A 101 -16.34 -5.11 -20.70
CA SER A 101 -16.55 -4.53 -22.03
C SER A 101 -17.39 -5.43 -22.95
N ARG A 102 -17.49 -6.74 -22.68
CA ARG A 102 -18.35 -7.67 -23.43
C ARG A 102 -19.84 -7.49 -23.16
N PHE A 103 -20.22 -6.96 -21.99
CA PHE A 103 -21.62 -6.76 -21.58
C PHE A 103 -22.23 -5.45 -22.09
N GLY A 104 -21.51 -4.69 -22.91
CA GLY A 104 -21.98 -3.45 -23.55
C GLY A 104 -21.36 -2.17 -22.98
N THR A 105 -21.62 -1.06 -23.67
CA THR A 105 -21.13 0.28 -23.30
C THR A 105 -21.76 0.81 -22.00
N GLU A 106 -22.97 0.35 -21.68
CA GLU A 106 -23.75 0.75 -20.49
C GLU A 106 -23.02 0.46 -19.17
N TYR A 107 -22.32 -0.67 -19.06
CA TYR A 107 -21.55 -0.99 -17.84
C TYR A 107 -20.18 -0.33 -17.83
N THR A 108 -19.63 -0.04 -19.02
CA THR A 108 -18.31 0.57 -19.16
C THR A 108 -18.31 2.04 -18.72
N MET A 109 -19.42 2.78 -18.95
CA MET A 109 -19.54 4.17 -18.49
C MET A 109 -19.49 4.32 -16.96
N HIS A 110 -19.97 3.31 -16.22
CA HIS A 110 -19.96 3.35 -14.75
C HIS A 110 -18.57 3.12 -14.16
N LEU A 111 -17.70 2.41 -14.89
CA LEU A 111 -16.33 2.13 -14.48
C LEU A 111 -15.36 3.26 -14.88
N TRP A 112 -15.66 3.98 -15.95
CA TRP A 112 -14.84 5.12 -16.38
C TRP A 112 -14.56 6.17 -15.30
N PRO A 113 -15.52 6.64 -14.47
CA PRO A 113 -15.26 7.62 -13.42
C PRO A 113 -14.42 7.08 -12.26
N VAL A 114 -14.35 5.76 -12.07
CA VAL A 114 -13.51 5.14 -11.03
C VAL A 114 -12.03 5.43 -11.29
N VAL A 115 -11.61 5.44 -12.56
CA VAL A 115 -10.21 5.68 -12.97
C VAL A 115 -9.71 7.08 -12.57
N PRO A 116 -10.35 8.20 -12.97
CA PRO A 116 -9.92 9.53 -12.57
C PRO A 116 -10.11 9.76 -11.07
N LEU A 117 -11.17 9.25 -10.43
CA LEU A 117 -11.33 9.36 -8.97
C LEU A 117 -10.18 8.68 -8.22
N TRP A 118 -9.79 7.48 -8.66
CA TRP A 118 -8.64 6.78 -8.10
C TRP A 118 -7.34 7.55 -8.32
N ALA A 119 -7.11 8.09 -9.52
CA ALA A 119 -5.92 8.89 -9.82
C ALA A 119 -5.87 10.18 -8.98
N LEU A 120 -7.00 10.88 -8.84
CA LEU A 120 -7.10 12.13 -8.07
C LEU A 120 -6.83 11.94 -6.58
N ASP A 121 -7.18 10.81 -5.97
CA ASP A 121 -6.80 10.58 -4.57
C ASP A 121 -5.28 10.35 -4.40
N ARG A 122 -4.66 9.64 -5.33
CA ARG A 122 -3.29 9.14 -5.16
C ARG A 122 -2.21 10.11 -5.65
N LEU A 123 -2.44 10.80 -6.77
CA LEU A 123 -1.47 11.75 -7.35
C LEU A 123 -1.02 12.85 -6.37
N PRO A 124 -1.89 13.48 -5.56
CA PRO A 124 -1.48 14.48 -4.57
C PRO A 124 -0.62 13.92 -3.45
N ARG A 125 -0.80 12.65 -3.07
CA ARG A 125 0.03 11.99 -2.05
C ARG A 125 1.45 11.77 -2.57
N ILE A 126 1.59 11.35 -3.82
CA ILE A 126 2.88 11.19 -4.50
C ILE A 126 3.56 12.55 -4.70
N ALA A 127 2.82 13.55 -5.18
CA ALA A 127 3.32 14.91 -5.39
C ALA A 127 3.85 15.56 -4.11
N ARG A 128 3.16 15.39 -2.98
CA ARG A 128 3.64 15.87 -1.67
C ARG A 128 4.93 15.18 -1.24
N LEU A 129 5.03 13.86 -1.41
CA LEU A 129 6.25 13.12 -1.06
C LEU A 129 7.44 13.56 -1.93
N ALA A 130 7.24 13.71 -3.24
CA ALA A 130 8.26 14.21 -4.16
C ALA A 130 8.70 15.63 -3.79
N SER A 131 7.74 16.52 -3.48
CA SER A 131 8.02 17.90 -3.07
C SER A 131 8.81 17.97 -1.76
N CYS A 132 8.46 17.16 -0.76
CA CYS A 132 9.20 17.08 0.51
C CYS A 132 10.61 16.52 0.31
N ASN A 133 10.78 15.50 -0.53
CA ASN A 133 12.10 14.96 -0.87
C ASN A 133 13.00 15.99 -1.55
N MET A 134 12.48 16.76 -2.52
CA MET A 134 13.24 17.83 -3.17
C MET A 134 13.64 18.94 -2.19
N ARG A 135 12.73 19.37 -1.31
CA ARG A 135 13.03 20.39 -0.28
C ARG A 135 14.06 19.91 0.74
N ALA A 136 14.00 18.64 1.14
CA ALA A 136 14.98 18.04 2.05
C ALA A 136 16.39 17.93 1.41
N GLN A 137 16.47 17.69 0.10
CA GLN A 137 17.74 17.70 -0.62
C GLN A 137 18.30 19.14 -0.76
N SER A 138 17.45 20.13 -1.05
CA SER A 138 17.86 21.53 -1.09
C SER A 138 18.35 22.06 0.27
N GLY A 139 17.76 21.63 1.39
CA GLY A 139 18.20 22.01 2.74
C GLY A 139 19.48 21.30 3.22
N ARG A 140 19.92 20.21 2.57
CA ARG A 140 21.23 19.59 2.81
C ARG A 140 22.36 20.26 2.02
N LEU A 141 22.01 21.00 0.97
CA LEU A 141 22.95 21.74 0.13
C LEU A 141 23.32 23.12 0.68
N THR A 142 22.64 23.61 1.73
CA THR A 142 23.21 24.66 2.58
C THR A 142 24.24 24.00 3.48
N PRO A 143 25.56 24.19 3.27
CA PRO A 143 26.57 23.70 4.17
C PRO A 143 26.32 24.45 5.47
N SER A 144 25.79 23.75 6.46
CA SER A 144 25.79 24.26 7.82
C SER A 144 27.25 24.62 8.13
N HIS A 145 27.48 25.88 8.48
CA HIS A 145 28.73 26.41 9.02
C HIS A 145 29.23 25.66 10.28
N ALA A 146 28.70 24.48 10.59
CA ALA A 146 29.09 23.58 11.67
C ALA A 146 30.43 22.84 11.45
N GLN A 147 31.10 22.98 10.31
CA GLN A 147 32.51 22.60 10.22
C GLN A 147 33.45 23.60 10.94
N LYS A 148 32.94 24.78 11.37
CA LYS A 148 33.76 25.79 12.05
C LYS A 148 33.95 25.57 13.56
N GLN A 149 33.51 24.44 14.12
CA GLN A 149 33.65 24.17 15.57
C GLN A 149 34.57 23.00 15.92
N SER A 150 35.00 22.18 14.95
CA SER A 150 35.97 21.10 15.20
C SER A 150 37.42 21.57 15.20
N HIS A 151 37.73 22.82 14.79
CA HIS A 151 39.10 23.33 14.73
C HIS A 151 39.52 24.16 15.97
N ILE A 152 38.61 24.58 16.87
CA ILE A 152 38.95 25.42 18.03
C ILE A 152 38.45 24.79 19.34
N GLN A 153 39.02 23.66 19.76
CA GLN A 153 39.32 23.32 21.17
C GLN A 153 39.70 21.84 21.32
N PRO A 154 41.00 21.54 21.49
CA PRO A 154 41.40 20.41 22.32
C PRO A 154 42.29 20.80 23.52
N GLU A 155 42.63 22.08 23.70
CA GLU A 155 43.68 22.48 24.66
C GLU A 155 43.15 23.28 25.86
N ARG A 156 42.14 22.77 26.56
CA ARG A 156 41.75 23.30 27.88
C ARG A 156 41.33 22.19 28.84
N ARG A 157 42.06 21.08 28.84
CA ARG A 157 41.85 19.98 29.81
C ARG A 157 43.14 19.41 30.39
N ARG A 158 44.12 20.27 30.68
CA ARG A 158 45.21 19.95 31.60
C ARG A 158 45.34 21.06 32.64
N ALA A 159 44.64 20.90 33.76
CA ALA A 159 45.08 21.44 35.04
C ALA A 159 45.13 20.25 35.99
N PRO A 160 46.30 19.94 36.59
CA PRO A 160 46.39 18.87 37.58
C PRO A 160 45.71 19.31 38.88
N HIS A 161 44.75 18.51 39.34
CA HIS A 161 44.25 18.49 40.70
C HIS A 161 45.24 17.69 41.56
N GLN A 162 45.90 18.36 42.52
CA GLN A 162 46.65 17.85 43.70
C GLN A 162 47.38 19.10 44.26
N ASP A 163 47.29 19.54 45.52
CA ASP A 163 47.11 18.83 46.77
C ASP A 163 46.35 19.64 47.83
N LEU A 164 45.59 18.88 48.61
CA LEU A 164 44.92 19.24 49.83
C LEU A 164 45.86 18.88 50.99
N ALA A 165 46.39 19.88 51.71
CA ALA A 165 46.99 19.71 53.05
C ALA A 165 46.56 20.95 53.84
N ILE A 166 45.52 20.88 54.69
CA ILE A 166 45.52 20.34 56.06
C ILE A 166 46.72 20.86 56.83
N GLY A 167 46.42 21.75 57.80
CA GLY A 167 47.40 22.57 58.50
C GLY A 167 48.10 21.91 59.67
N THR A 168 49.00 22.69 60.26
CA THR A 168 49.24 22.77 61.71
C THR A 168 49.77 24.17 61.99
N SER A 169 49.02 24.94 62.76
CA SER A 169 49.55 25.97 63.63
C SER A 169 50.30 25.28 64.77
N ASP A 170 51.59 25.57 64.91
CA ASP A 170 52.36 25.71 66.16
C ASP A 170 53.80 26.17 65.81
#